data_AF-A0A822EE09-F1
#
_entry.id   AF-A0A822EE09-F1
#
_cell.length_a   1.000
_cell.length_b   1.000
_cell.length_c   1.000
_cell.angle_alpha   90.00
_cell.angle_beta   90.00
_cell.angle_gamma   90.00
#
_symmetry.space_group_name_H-M   'P 1'
#
loop_
_entity.id
_entity.type
_entity.pdbx_description
1 polymer ?
#
loop_
_entity_poly.entity_id
_entity_poly.type
_entity_poly.pdbx_seq_one_letter_code
_entity_poly.pdbx_strand_id
1 'polypeptide(L)'
;DYQKYWSLAVYLKQQITQYLCQPYSQAVIDENLDKAQNYTRIYTNLIESILDCLVDGRQSDLSDLSCLHLLLYPLEHSDYELGIPPETDEKNSKNNGTSNSDLGEFRYRVQCLIEDTIYITGALNCFQRMFDKLQSSSSLSWEESEAPLYIMSCVASYLPPDEDKIVPNVIQAIISTPIQPGIVHTALKYTGVRLISQLENWIANNDQQILKSVIQYLLSLLVDKELRHISGDAILIISQQCRKQLLNDLDQIIQATLWLDLNDSGSDAAQCLLKVSSKIISRLISIDDIHRYLKLLFDQQIQSLTQILSTQSDTNYSSIIKRLDCLTAIFRSLDFKTTHEETHPCITIVQQLMPLLNLIIVRYRSSGKLSECWSRTIRFIIRSMRSHAKIFFQPIVELIISSYDDVPHSCFLYLISIIIDEYGNDQDLKPSIIVMSEHLTTKTFSILNKPDGFKQNPDLVDDFYRLSSSAIPLVYAVAKKGNL
;
A
#
# COMPACT_ATOMS: atom_id res chain seq x y z
N ASP A 1 20.55 -7.52 -48.26
CA ASP A 1 21.10 -6.98 -47.00
C ASP A 1 20.76 -7.79 -45.76
N TYR A 2 19.50 -8.23 -45.58
CA TYR A 2 19.10 -9.11 -44.46
C TYR A 2 20.04 -10.31 -44.21
N GLN A 3 20.43 -11.05 -45.26
CA GLN A 3 21.37 -12.19 -45.14
C GLN A 3 22.78 -11.78 -44.64
N LYS A 4 23.27 -10.57 -44.96
CA LYS A 4 24.59 -10.11 -44.48
C LYS A 4 24.54 -9.81 -42.99
N TYR A 5 23.51 -9.09 -42.54
CA TYR A 5 23.30 -8.81 -41.13
C TYR A 5 23.02 -10.09 -40.33
N TRP A 6 22.29 -11.05 -40.92
CA TRP A 6 22.09 -12.38 -40.34
C TRP A 6 23.41 -13.13 -40.13
N SER A 7 24.27 -13.19 -41.15
CA SER A 7 25.58 -13.84 -41.03
C SER A 7 26.48 -13.17 -39.98
N LEU A 8 26.40 -11.84 -39.83
CA LEU A 8 27.12 -11.10 -38.80
C LEU A 8 26.60 -11.46 -37.39
N ALA A 9 25.28 -11.51 -37.20
CA ALA A 9 24.67 -11.87 -35.92
C ALA A 9 25.07 -13.30 -35.49
N VAL A 10 25.03 -14.26 -36.41
CA VAL A 10 25.47 -15.65 -36.12
C VAL A 10 26.94 -15.69 -35.74
N TYR A 11 27.80 -14.96 -36.47
CA TYR A 11 29.22 -14.88 -36.17
C TYR A 11 29.47 -14.26 -34.78
N LEU A 12 28.82 -13.14 -34.46
CA LEU A 12 28.96 -12.47 -33.16
C LEU A 12 28.53 -13.39 -32.01
N LYS A 13 27.38 -14.07 -32.14
CA LYS A 13 26.91 -15.06 -31.17
C LYS A 13 27.97 -16.13 -30.92
N GLN A 14 28.48 -16.75 -31.98
CA GLN A 14 29.50 -17.81 -31.87
C GLN A 14 30.78 -17.33 -31.19
N GLN A 15 31.29 -16.15 -31.60
CA GLN A 15 32.51 -15.62 -31.02
C GLN A 15 32.35 -15.27 -29.53
N ILE A 16 31.23 -14.65 -29.15
CA ILE A 16 30.96 -14.32 -27.75
C ILE A 16 30.85 -15.59 -26.90
N THR A 17 30.04 -16.57 -27.32
CA THR A 17 29.84 -17.81 -26.58
C THR A 17 31.12 -18.65 -26.46
N GLN A 18 31.97 -18.65 -27.49
CA GLN A 18 33.19 -19.46 -27.49
C GLN A 18 34.35 -18.81 -26.73
N TYR A 19 34.52 -17.49 -26.81
CA TYR A 19 35.76 -16.83 -26.38
C TYR A 19 35.63 -15.95 -25.15
N LEU A 20 34.43 -15.54 -24.71
CA LEU A 20 34.30 -14.61 -23.59
C LEU A 20 34.07 -15.27 -22.23
N CYS A 21 33.64 -16.54 -22.18
CA CYS A 21 33.44 -17.26 -20.91
C CYS A 21 34.71 -17.36 -20.07
N GLN A 22 35.84 -17.77 -20.67
CA GLN A 22 37.11 -17.92 -19.94
C GLN A 22 37.65 -16.55 -19.45
N PRO A 23 37.69 -15.48 -20.27
CA PRO A 23 38.05 -14.14 -19.80
C PRO A 23 37.14 -13.62 -18.68
N TYR A 24 35.84 -13.92 -18.70
CA TYR A 24 34.94 -13.58 -17.61
C TYR A 24 35.35 -14.29 -16.32
N SER A 25 35.53 -15.61 -16.36
CA SER A 25 35.97 -16.39 -15.18
C SER A 25 37.30 -15.88 -14.64
N GLN A 26 38.24 -15.50 -15.51
CA GLN A 26 39.50 -14.90 -15.07
C GLN A 26 39.30 -13.53 -14.40
N ALA A 27 38.42 -12.68 -14.95
CA ALA A 27 38.11 -11.39 -14.32
C ALA A 27 37.50 -11.55 -12.92
N VAL A 28 36.65 -12.56 -12.73
CA VAL A 28 36.10 -12.92 -11.41
C VAL A 28 37.20 -13.39 -10.46
N ILE A 29 38.11 -14.28 -10.92
CA ILE A 29 39.25 -14.76 -10.12
C ILE A 29 40.19 -13.62 -9.73
N ASP A 30 40.40 -12.66 -10.64
CA ASP A 30 41.23 -11.47 -10.42
C ASP A 30 40.53 -10.39 -9.57
N GLU A 31 39.31 -10.65 -9.06
CA GLU A 31 38.45 -9.69 -8.34
C GLU A 31 38.21 -8.38 -9.11
N ASN A 32 38.27 -8.43 -10.45
CA ASN A 32 38.09 -7.28 -11.32
C ASN A 32 36.61 -7.11 -11.70
N LEU A 33 35.83 -6.56 -10.76
CA LEU A 33 34.38 -6.38 -10.92
C LEU A 33 34.02 -5.51 -12.13
N ASP A 34 34.78 -4.44 -12.41
CA ASP A 34 34.56 -3.59 -13.59
C ASP A 34 34.60 -4.39 -14.90
N LYS A 35 35.60 -5.28 -15.04
CA LYS A 35 35.70 -6.16 -16.22
C LYS A 35 34.60 -7.21 -16.22
N ALA A 36 34.29 -7.82 -15.09
CA ALA A 36 33.21 -8.79 -14.98
C ALA A 36 31.86 -8.18 -15.40
N GLN A 37 31.56 -6.95 -14.93
CA GLN A 37 30.36 -6.23 -15.29
C GLN A 37 30.31 -5.85 -16.78
N ASN A 38 31.45 -5.52 -17.39
CA ASN A 38 31.53 -5.30 -18.84
C ASN A 38 31.25 -6.58 -19.65
N TYR A 39 31.66 -7.75 -19.17
CA TYR A 39 31.28 -9.01 -19.81
C TYR A 39 29.80 -9.33 -19.62
N THR A 40 29.23 -9.11 -18.42
CA THR A 40 27.78 -9.20 -18.18
C THR A 40 27.01 -8.33 -19.17
N ARG A 41 27.44 -7.08 -19.42
CA ARG A 41 26.85 -6.19 -20.44
C ARG A 41 26.84 -6.82 -21.83
N ILE A 42 27.97 -7.40 -22.24
CA ILE A 42 28.09 -8.04 -23.54
C ILE A 42 27.13 -9.24 -23.64
N TYR A 43 27.01 -10.05 -22.59
CA TYR A 43 26.09 -11.18 -22.56
C TYR A 43 24.63 -10.73 -22.64
N THR A 44 24.22 -9.75 -21.83
CA THR A 44 22.85 -9.21 -21.84
C THR A 44 22.49 -8.62 -23.20
N ASN A 45 23.36 -7.75 -23.75
CA ASN A 45 23.11 -7.11 -25.05
C ASN A 45 23.06 -8.12 -26.19
N LEU A 46 23.86 -9.19 -26.14
CA LEU A 46 23.78 -10.28 -27.12
C LEU A 46 22.39 -10.92 -27.08
N ILE A 47 21.91 -11.30 -25.90
CA ILE A 47 20.61 -11.98 -25.74
C ILE A 47 19.46 -11.05 -26.14
N GLU A 48 19.48 -9.78 -25.72
CA GLU A 48 18.48 -8.79 -26.13
C GLU A 48 18.44 -8.61 -27.65
N SER A 49 19.60 -8.53 -28.30
CA SER A 49 19.70 -8.35 -29.75
C SER A 49 19.13 -9.52 -30.57
N ILE A 50 19.03 -10.71 -29.96
CA ILE A 50 18.50 -11.92 -30.62
C ILE A 50 17.20 -12.42 -29.99
N LEU A 51 16.59 -11.67 -29.07
CA LEU A 51 15.44 -12.10 -28.27
C LEU A 51 14.27 -12.55 -29.16
N ASP A 52 13.95 -11.75 -30.18
CA ASP A 52 12.88 -12.08 -31.14
C ASP A 52 13.15 -13.44 -31.81
N CYS A 53 14.41 -13.73 -32.17
CA CYS A 53 14.80 -15.01 -32.76
C CYS A 53 14.72 -16.19 -31.77
N LEU A 54 14.95 -15.95 -30.48
CA LEU A 54 14.83 -16.95 -29.43
C LEU A 54 13.35 -17.31 -29.17
N VAL A 55 12.44 -16.33 -29.29
CA VAL A 55 11.01 -16.50 -29.01
C VAL A 55 10.22 -17.00 -30.22
N ASP A 56 10.60 -16.64 -31.46
CA ASP A 56 9.84 -16.96 -32.69
C ASP A 56 9.74 -18.46 -33.00
N GLY A 57 10.48 -19.33 -32.29
CA GLY A 57 10.38 -20.79 -32.37
C GLY A 57 10.82 -21.42 -33.70
N ARG A 58 11.27 -20.60 -34.67
CA ARG A 58 11.81 -21.08 -35.94
C ARG A 58 13.24 -21.56 -35.74
N GLN A 59 13.49 -22.85 -36.04
CA GLN A 59 14.83 -23.42 -35.97
C GLN A 59 15.81 -22.63 -36.82
N SER A 60 16.79 -22.02 -36.16
CA SER A 60 17.86 -21.25 -36.79
C SER A 60 19.09 -21.22 -35.87
N ASP A 61 20.26 -20.86 -36.42
CA ASP A 61 21.50 -20.74 -35.63
C ASP A 61 21.38 -19.70 -34.49
N LEU A 62 20.50 -18.70 -34.66
CA LEU A 62 20.24 -17.68 -33.65
C LEU A 62 19.24 -18.11 -32.58
N SER A 63 18.31 -19.02 -32.90
CA SER A 63 17.27 -19.49 -31.96
C SER A 63 17.75 -20.53 -30.94
N ASP A 64 19.01 -20.97 -31.03
CA ASP A 64 19.59 -21.89 -30.04
C ASP A 64 19.71 -21.23 -28.65
N LEU A 65 19.04 -21.84 -27.66
CA LEU A 65 18.96 -21.40 -26.26
C LEU A 65 20.27 -21.58 -25.47
N SER A 66 21.27 -22.27 -26.02
CA SER A 66 22.55 -22.50 -25.34
C SER A 66 23.23 -21.20 -24.87
N CYS A 67 23.03 -20.10 -25.60
CA CYS A 67 23.58 -18.79 -25.24
C CYS A 67 22.96 -18.19 -23.98
N LEU A 68 21.76 -18.62 -23.55
CA LEU A 68 21.18 -18.17 -22.29
C LEU A 68 22.01 -18.59 -21.07
N HIS A 69 22.83 -19.65 -21.20
CA HIS A 69 23.78 -20.04 -20.17
C HIS A 69 24.80 -18.93 -19.84
N LEU A 70 25.08 -18.03 -20.80
CA LEU A 70 25.94 -16.86 -20.57
C LEU A 70 25.41 -15.95 -19.45
N LEU A 71 24.07 -15.85 -19.32
CA LEU A 71 23.42 -15.06 -18.28
C LEU A 71 23.44 -15.74 -16.90
N LEU A 72 23.78 -17.03 -16.82
CA LEU A 72 23.89 -17.71 -15.53
C LEU A 72 25.22 -17.42 -14.84
N TYR A 73 26.30 -17.18 -15.59
CA TYR A 73 27.62 -16.89 -15.02
C TYR A 73 27.64 -15.67 -14.08
N PRO A 74 27.01 -14.52 -14.41
CA PRO A 74 26.91 -13.40 -13.48
C PRO A 74 26.05 -13.68 -12.25
N LEU A 75 25.03 -14.54 -12.38
CA LEU A 75 24.13 -14.91 -11.28
C LEU A 75 24.76 -15.86 -10.26
N GLU A 76 25.83 -16.57 -10.64
CA GLU A 76 26.59 -17.44 -9.73
C GLU A 76 27.61 -16.68 -8.88
N HIS A 77 27.83 -15.40 -9.17
CA HIS A 77 28.76 -14.57 -8.42
C HIS A 77 28.18 -14.19 -7.04
N SER A 78 29.05 -14.03 -6.03
CA SER A 78 28.64 -13.66 -4.67
C SER A 78 28.12 -12.23 -4.56
N ASP A 79 28.62 -11.35 -5.43
CA ASP A 79 28.15 -9.98 -5.58
C ASP A 79 26.89 -9.91 -6.45
N TYR A 80 25.79 -9.49 -5.85
CA TYR A 80 24.48 -9.39 -6.50
C TYR A 80 24.44 -8.30 -7.58
N GLU A 81 25.35 -7.32 -7.55
CA GLU A 81 25.42 -6.24 -8.55
C GLU A 81 25.78 -6.77 -9.94
N LEU A 82 26.54 -7.86 -10.03
CA LEU A 82 26.83 -8.51 -11.32
C LEU A 82 25.61 -9.21 -11.92
N GLY A 83 24.62 -9.57 -11.10
CA GLY A 83 23.33 -10.10 -11.55
C GLY A 83 22.34 -9.04 -12.02
N ILE A 84 22.65 -7.74 -11.85
CA ILE A 84 21.79 -6.62 -12.25
C ILE A 84 22.21 -6.12 -13.64
N PRO A 85 21.29 -6.08 -14.63
CA PRO A 85 21.55 -5.44 -15.92
C PRO A 85 21.80 -3.93 -15.73
N PRO A 86 22.90 -3.38 -16.26
CA PRO A 86 23.33 -2.01 -15.94
C PRO A 86 22.47 -0.90 -16.53
N GLU A 87 21.55 -1.19 -17.47
CA GLU A 87 20.57 -0.19 -17.94
C GLU A 87 19.47 0.12 -16.91
N THR A 88 19.40 -0.64 -15.82
CA THR A 88 18.44 -0.38 -14.74
C THR A 88 18.86 0.75 -13.78
N ASP A 89 20.12 1.18 -13.81
CA ASP A 89 20.65 2.18 -12.85
C ASP A 89 20.47 3.64 -13.31
N GLU A 90 20.41 3.91 -14.61
CA GLU A 90 20.34 5.30 -15.11
C GLU A 90 18.98 5.99 -14.85
N LYS A 91 17.89 5.22 -14.66
CA LYS A 91 16.56 5.79 -14.41
C LYS A 91 16.23 6.02 -12.93
N ASN A 92 16.97 5.42 -12.00
CA ASN A 92 16.65 5.47 -10.56
C ASN A 92 17.65 6.29 -9.72
N SER A 93 18.78 6.74 -10.27
CA SER A 93 19.77 7.57 -9.55
C SER A 93 19.28 9.00 -9.18
N LYS A 94 18.08 9.40 -9.61
CA LYS A 94 17.44 10.66 -9.18
C LYS A 94 16.16 10.40 -8.41
N ASN A 95 16.27 9.88 -7.19
CA ASN A 95 15.67 10.46 -5.99
C ASN A 95 15.82 9.56 -4.76
N ASN A 96 16.18 10.22 -3.67
CA ASN A 96 16.03 9.83 -2.26
C ASN A 96 17.23 9.13 -1.60
N GLY A 97 18.04 9.98 -0.96
CA GLY A 97 18.76 9.59 0.24
C GLY A 97 17.79 9.14 1.33
N THR A 98 17.54 7.84 1.35
CA THR A 98 17.07 7.09 2.51
C THR A 98 17.60 5.68 2.34
N SER A 99 18.45 5.25 3.25
CA SER A 99 18.97 3.89 3.39
C SER A 99 17.84 2.90 3.72
N ASN A 100 16.92 2.66 2.78
CA ASN A 100 16.54 1.27 2.52
C ASN A 100 17.80 0.67 1.88
N SER A 101 18.35 -0.40 2.46
CA SER A 101 19.60 -0.97 1.99
C SER A 101 19.48 -1.33 0.50
N ASP A 102 20.53 -1.07 -0.28
CA ASP A 102 20.58 -1.40 -1.72
C ASP A 102 20.18 -2.87 -1.97
N LEU A 103 20.51 -3.76 -1.02
CA LEU A 103 20.07 -5.16 -0.98
C LEU A 103 18.54 -5.33 -0.87
N GLY A 104 17.85 -4.50 -0.10
CA GLY A 104 16.39 -4.50 -0.01
C GLY A 104 15.72 -4.14 -1.34
N GLU A 105 16.26 -3.14 -2.04
CA GLU A 105 15.80 -2.80 -3.39
C GLU A 105 16.08 -3.93 -4.38
N PHE A 106 17.28 -4.52 -4.35
CA PHE A 106 17.61 -5.70 -5.15
C PHE A 106 16.63 -6.85 -4.92
N ARG A 107 16.34 -7.19 -3.66
CA ARG A 107 15.36 -8.24 -3.31
C ARG A 107 13.97 -7.93 -3.88
N TYR A 108 13.53 -6.67 -3.83
CA TYR A 108 12.27 -6.26 -4.44
C TYR A 108 12.27 -6.41 -5.96
N ARG A 109 13.37 -6.03 -6.64
CA ARG A 109 13.53 -6.26 -8.09
C ARG A 109 13.47 -7.76 -8.43
N VAL A 110 14.11 -8.61 -7.62
CA VAL A 110 14.04 -10.08 -7.76
C VAL A 110 12.61 -10.58 -7.58
N GLN A 111 11.87 -10.09 -6.60
CA GLN A 111 10.45 -10.42 -6.43
C GLN A 111 9.65 -10.08 -7.70
N CYS A 112 9.75 -8.85 -8.22
CA CYS A 112 9.03 -8.46 -9.44
C CYS A 112 9.38 -9.37 -10.62
N LEU A 113 10.66 -9.70 -10.80
CA LEU A 113 11.09 -10.62 -11.85
C LEU A 113 10.50 -12.03 -11.68
N ILE A 114 10.42 -12.54 -10.45
CA ILE A 114 9.78 -13.83 -10.17
C ILE A 114 8.29 -13.77 -10.50
N GLU A 115 7.59 -12.74 -10.04
CA GLU A 115 6.15 -12.54 -10.30
C GLU A 115 5.86 -12.46 -11.81
N ASP A 116 6.72 -11.78 -12.58
CA ASP A 116 6.59 -11.67 -14.04
C ASP A 116 6.90 -12.99 -14.77
N THR A 117 7.71 -13.89 -14.20
CA THR A 117 8.18 -15.12 -14.87
C THR A 117 7.60 -16.41 -14.30
N ILE A 118 6.81 -16.34 -13.21
CA ILE A 118 6.30 -17.51 -12.50
C ILE A 118 5.36 -18.37 -13.37
N TYR A 119 4.72 -17.78 -14.38
CA TYR A 119 3.89 -18.51 -15.34
C TYR A 119 4.69 -19.50 -16.20
N ILE A 120 6.00 -19.29 -16.36
CA ILE A 120 6.90 -20.17 -17.12
C ILE A 120 7.29 -21.39 -16.28
N THR A 121 7.66 -21.19 -15.03
CA THR A 121 8.17 -22.26 -14.14
C THR A 121 7.05 -23.00 -13.38
N GLY A 122 5.91 -22.34 -13.19
CA GLY A 122 4.77 -22.80 -12.41
C GLY A 122 4.96 -22.52 -10.92
N ALA A 123 4.03 -21.76 -10.33
CA ALA A 123 4.05 -21.35 -8.92
C ALA A 123 4.18 -22.54 -7.96
N LEU A 124 3.38 -23.60 -8.18
CA LEU A 124 3.41 -24.79 -7.35
C LEU A 124 4.81 -25.43 -7.37
N ASN A 125 5.38 -25.69 -8.55
CA ASN A 125 6.70 -26.32 -8.70
C ASN A 125 7.80 -25.52 -7.99
N CYS A 126 7.80 -24.20 -8.15
CA CYS A 126 8.74 -23.31 -7.47
C CYS A 126 8.60 -23.42 -5.94
N PHE A 127 7.36 -23.35 -5.45
CA PHE A 127 7.04 -23.45 -4.03
C PHE A 127 7.47 -24.80 -3.43
N GLN A 128 7.19 -25.93 -4.10
CA GLN A 128 7.59 -27.25 -3.60
C GLN A 128 9.11 -27.37 -3.52
N ARG A 129 9.84 -26.94 -4.55
CA ARG A 129 11.31 -27.02 -4.56
C ARG A 129 11.96 -26.20 -3.45
N MET A 130 11.42 -25.00 -3.16
CA MET A 130 11.93 -24.18 -2.06
C MET A 130 11.61 -24.81 -0.70
N PHE A 131 10.42 -25.41 -0.55
CA PHE A 131 10.05 -26.14 0.65
C PHE A 131 10.93 -27.38 0.88
N ASP A 132 11.19 -28.16 -0.16
CA ASP A 132 12.07 -29.34 -0.10
C ASP A 132 13.50 -28.95 0.34
N LYS A 133 14.01 -27.81 -0.13
CA LYS A 133 15.32 -27.26 0.27
C LYS A 133 15.37 -26.91 1.76
N LEU A 134 14.26 -26.43 2.32
CA LEU A 134 14.16 -26.16 3.77
C LEU A 134 14.08 -27.45 4.59
N GLN A 135 13.48 -28.52 4.04
CA GLN A 135 13.37 -29.80 4.73
C GLN A 135 14.63 -30.66 4.66
N SER A 136 15.39 -30.58 3.56
CA SER A 136 16.53 -31.47 3.31
C SER A 136 17.74 -31.22 4.22
N SER A 137 17.84 -30.01 4.78
CA SER A 137 19.04 -29.54 5.45
C SER A 137 18.80 -29.32 6.94
N SER A 138 19.34 -30.22 7.77
CA SER A 138 19.12 -30.23 9.22
C SER A 138 19.87 -29.14 10.00
N SER A 139 20.81 -28.42 9.36
CA SER A 139 21.64 -27.39 9.98
C SER A 139 21.77 -26.15 9.09
N LEU A 140 20.66 -25.62 8.60
CA LEU A 140 20.67 -24.35 7.87
C LEU A 140 20.93 -23.18 8.82
N SER A 141 21.71 -22.21 8.37
CA SER A 141 21.74 -20.89 9.01
C SER A 141 20.37 -20.20 8.87
N TRP A 142 20.14 -19.14 9.63
CA TRP A 142 18.88 -18.41 9.50
C TRP A 142 18.78 -17.71 8.14
N GLU A 143 19.90 -17.26 7.57
CA GLU A 143 20.00 -16.67 6.24
C GLU A 143 19.65 -17.69 5.14
N GLU A 144 20.24 -18.88 5.23
CA GLU A 144 19.99 -19.98 4.28
C GLU A 144 18.55 -20.51 4.35
N SER A 145 17.90 -20.34 5.50
CA SER A 145 16.48 -20.64 5.69
C SER A 145 15.56 -19.50 5.23
N GLU A 146 15.99 -18.25 5.37
CA GLU A 146 15.17 -17.08 5.05
C GLU A 146 15.05 -16.87 3.55
N ALA A 147 16.12 -17.11 2.79
CA ALA A 147 16.10 -16.86 1.34
C ALA A 147 15.09 -17.76 0.60
N PRO A 148 15.02 -19.09 0.80
CA PRO A 148 13.97 -19.91 0.18
C PRO A 148 12.57 -19.53 0.67
N LEU A 149 12.41 -19.18 1.95
CA LEU A 149 11.15 -18.72 2.51
C LEU A 149 10.68 -17.41 1.87
N TYR A 150 11.61 -16.51 1.54
CA TYR A 150 11.33 -15.28 0.82
C TYR A 150 10.84 -15.57 -0.61
N ILE A 151 11.49 -16.48 -1.33
CA ILE A 151 11.04 -16.89 -2.67
C ILE A 151 9.65 -17.52 -2.61
N MET A 152 9.39 -18.39 -1.61
CA MET A 152 8.06 -18.93 -1.36
C MET A 152 7.03 -17.81 -1.15
N SER A 153 7.39 -16.72 -0.46
CA SER A 153 6.51 -15.57 -0.24
C SER A 153 6.21 -14.79 -1.52
N CYS A 154 7.09 -14.80 -2.51
CA CYS A 154 6.87 -14.12 -3.79
C CYS A 154 5.87 -14.87 -4.68
N VAL A 155 5.80 -16.21 -4.55
CA VAL A 155 4.98 -17.06 -5.42
C VAL A 155 3.68 -17.54 -4.77
N ALA A 156 3.54 -17.35 -3.45
CA ALA A 156 2.43 -17.87 -2.65
C ALA A 156 1.04 -17.42 -3.13
N SER A 157 0.89 -16.16 -3.57
CA SER A 157 -0.38 -15.61 -4.06
C SER A 157 -0.85 -16.21 -5.40
N TYR A 158 0.05 -16.89 -6.12
CA TYR A 158 -0.22 -17.58 -7.38
C TYR A 158 -0.55 -19.07 -7.20
N LEU A 159 -0.56 -19.56 -5.96
CA LEU A 159 -0.93 -20.95 -5.67
C LEU A 159 -2.45 -21.16 -5.82
N PRO A 160 -2.85 -22.36 -6.28
CA PRO A 160 -4.27 -22.67 -6.36
C PRO A 160 -4.87 -22.81 -4.94
N PRO A 161 -6.10 -22.33 -4.70
CA PRO A 161 -6.71 -22.30 -3.36
C PRO A 161 -7.02 -23.68 -2.77
N ASP A 162 -7.05 -24.72 -3.61
CA ASP A 162 -7.29 -26.12 -3.26
C ASP A 162 -5.99 -26.93 -3.05
N GLU A 163 -4.81 -26.29 -3.00
CA GLU A 163 -3.54 -26.96 -2.70
C GLU A 163 -3.51 -27.48 -1.26
N ASP A 164 -3.62 -28.78 -1.03
CA ASP A 164 -3.79 -29.35 0.31
C ASP A 164 -2.55 -30.11 0.83
N LYS A 165 -1.45 -30.16 0.07
CA LYS A 165 -0.30 -31.02 0.40
C LYS A 165 0.80 -30.26 1.13
N ILE A 166 1.11 -29.04 0.71
CA ILE A 166 2.30 -28.32 1.20
C ILE A 166 1.89 -27.11 2.03
N VAL A 167 0.94 -26.30 1.55
CA VAL A 167 0.51 -25.06 2.21
C VAL A 167 0.08 -25.29 3.67
N PRO A 168 -0.73 -26.32 4.02
CA PRO A 168 -1.07 -26.57 5.43
C PRO A 168 0.15 -26.80 6.33
N ASN A 169 1.13 -27.57 5.84
CA ASN A 169 2.35 -27.90 6.59
C ASN A 169 3.22 -26.66 6.79
N VAL A 170 3.32 -25.81 5.77
CA VAL A 170 4.04 -24.53 5.81
C VAL A 170 3.40 -23.57 6.81
N ILE A 171 2.08 -23.38 6.74
CA ILE A 171 1.35 -22.53 7.70
C ILE A 171 1.56 -23.06 9.12
N GLN A 172 1.39 -24.37 9.33
CA GLN A 172 1.54 -24.98 10.65
C GLN A 172 2.95 -24.79 11.21
N ALA A 173 3.99 -24.93 10.38
CA ALA A 173 5.37 -24.69 10.79
C ALA A 173 5.60 -23.25 11.26
N ILE A 174 5.07 -22.27 10.51
CA ILE A 174 5.25 -20.86 10.83
C ILE A 174 4.50 -20.47 12.11
N ILE A 175 3.23 -20.85 12.26
CA ILE A 175 2.46 -20.50 13.46
C ILE A 175 2.93 -21.22 14.73
N SER A 176 3.62 -22.36 14.57
CA SER A 176 4.24 -23.11 15.68
C SER A 176 5.61 -22.54 16.07
N THR A 177 6.11 -21.54 15.35
CA THR A 177 7.42 -20.92 15.62
C THR A 177 7.40 -20.19 16.96
N PRO A 178 8.38 -20.40 17.86
CA PRO A 178 8.45 -19.70 19.14
C PRO A 178 8.47 -18.18 18.97
N ILE A 179 7.54 -17.50 19.65
CA ILE A 179 7.39 -16.03 19.60
C ILE A 179 8.46 -15.33 20.46
N GLN A 180 9.07 -16.06 21.40
CA GLN A 180 10.03 -15.53 22.36
C GLN A 180 11.26 -14.91 21.66
N PRO A 181 11.69 -13.70 22.08
CA PRO A 181 12.87 -13.05 21.50
C PRO A 181 14.13 -13.92 21.61
N GLY A 182 14.94 -13.95 20.54
CA GLY A 182 16.24 -14.60 20.54
C GLY A 182 16.27 -16.11 20.26
N ILE A 183 15.11 -16.78 20.15
CA ILE A 183 15.07 -18.20 19.76
C ILE A 183 15.13 -18.35 18.24
N VAL A 184 14.24 -17.63 17.55
CA VAL A 184 14.19 -17.60 16.08
C VAL A 184 14.52 -16.19 15.63
N HIS A 185 15.41 -16.09 14.64
CA HIS A 185 15.87 -14.82 14.11
C HIS A 185 14.67 -13.97 13.61
N THR A 186 14.68 -12.66 13.89
CA THR A 186 13.54 -11.78 13.54
C THR A 186 13.24 -11.81 12.04
N ALA A 187 14.27 -11.87 11.18
CA ALA A 187 14.06 -11.91 9.73
C ALA A 187 13.24 -13.14 9.28
N LEU A 188 13.45 -14.31 9.89
CA LEU A 188 12.66 -15.50 9.60
C LEU A 188 11.20 -15.34 10.01
N LYS A 189 10.96 -14.78 11.20
CA LYS A 189 9.60 -14.47 11.67
C LYS A 189 8.92 -13.47 10.73
N TYR A 190 9.63 -12.42 10.33
CA TYR A 190 9.13 -11.39 9.41
C TYR A 190 8.73 -12.00 8.06
N THR A 191 9.63 -12.77 7.44
CA THR A 191 9.39 -13.40 6.14
C THR A 191 8.33 -14.50 6.23
N GLY A 192 8.23 -15.22 7.35
CA GLY A 192 7.14 -16.16 7.62
C GLY A 192 5.77 -15.48 7.71
N VAL A 193 5.67 -14.34 8.41
CA VAL A 193 4.42 -13.55 8.45
C VAL A 193 4.05 -13.03 7.06
N ARG A 194 5.05 -12.56 6.30
CA ARG A 194 4.85 -12.15 4.90
C ARG A 194 4.36 -13.31 4.04
N LEU A 195 4.91 -14.51 4.18
CA LEU A 195 4.42 -15.69 3.47
C LEU A 195 2.95 -15.98 3.79
N ILE A 196 2.60 -15.98 5.09
CA ILE A 196 1.22 -16.20 5.53
C ILE A 196 0.27 -15.17 4.92
N SER A 197 0.68 -13.90 4.84
CA SER A 197 -0.17 -12.86 4.28
C SER A 197 -0.44 -13.01 2.79
N GLN A 198 0.46 -13.65 2.04
CA GLN A 198 0.30 -13.96 0.60
C GLN A 198 -0.46 -15.27 0.34
N LEU A 199 -0.81 -16.01 1.40
CA LEU A 199 -1.66 -17.20 1.34
C LEU A 199 -3.12 -16.86 1.67
N GLU A 200 -3.53 -15.59 1.58
CA GLU A 200 -4.86 -15.11 2.00
C GLU A 200 -5.99 -15.77 1.23
N ASN A 201 -5.82 -15.98 -0.08
CA ASN A 201 -6.82 -16.66 -0.92
C ASN A 201 -6.96 -18.14 -0.53
N TRP A 202 -5.86 -18.78 -0.17
CA TRP A 202 -5.87 -20.16 0.32
C TRP A 202 -6.55 -20.23 1.69
N ILE A 203 -6.13 -19.40 2.65
CA ILE A 203 -6.69 -19.36 4.01
C ILE A 203 -8.20 -19.11 3.99
N ALA A 204 -8.68 -18.26 3.07
CA ALA A 204 -10.12 -17.95 2.95
C ALA A 204 -10.98 -19.13 2.49
N ASN A 205 -10.41 -20.09 1.76
CA ASN A 205 -11.12 -21.23 1.18
C ASN A 205 -10.98 -22.53 1.98
N ASN A 206 -10.14 -22.54 3.02
CA ASN A 206 -9.81 -23.72 3.82
C ASN A 206 -10.42 -23.68 5.24
N ASP A 207 -10.02 -24.60 6.11
CA ASP A 207 -10.58 -24.80 7.45
C ASP A 207 -10.57 -23.52 8.31
N GLN A 208 -11.72 -23.20 8.92
CA GLN A 208 -11.88 -22.08 9.85
C GLN A 208 -10.94 -22.18 11.06
N GLN A 209 -10.59 -23.39 11.48
CA GLN A 209 -9.63 -23.58 12.57
C GLN A 209 -8.24 -23.05 12.21
N ILE A 210 -7.80 -23.21 10.95
CA ILE A 210 -6.52 -22.68 10.47
C ILE A 210 -6.55 -21.15 10.51
N LEU A 211 -7.62 -20.52 9.99
CA LEU A 211 -7.78 -19.07 10.06
C LEU A 211 -7.68 -18.57 11.50
N LYS A 212 -8.36 -19.21 12.44
CA LYS A 212 -8.32 -18.83 13.85
C LYS A 212 -6.90 -18.92 14.42
N SER A 213 -6.20 -20.01 14.17
CA SER A 213 -4.81 -20.18 14.62
C SER A 213 -3.85 -19.16 14.01
N VAL A 214 -4.02 -18.84 12.73
CA VAL A 214 -3.25 -17.79 12.04
C VAL A 214 -3.51 -16.42 12.67
N ILE A 215 -4.77 -16.04 12.88
CA ILE A 215 -5.11 -14.74 13.49
C ILE A 215 -4.56 -14.65 14.91
N GLN A 216 -4.69 -15.70 15.73
CA GLN A 216 -4.13 -15.73 17.08
C GLN A 216 -2.61 -15.57 17.08
N TYR A 217 -1.92 -16.26 16.17
CA TYR A 217 -0.48 -16.11 15.99
C TYR A 217 -0.12 -14.66 15.62
N LEU A 218 -0.77 -14.08 14.61
CA LEU A 218 -0.50 -12.71 14.19
C LEU A 218 -0.77 -11.69 15.31
N LEU A 219 -1.90 -11.82 16.01
CA LEU A 219 -2.23 -10.95 17.15
C LEU A 219 -1.16 -11.02 18.25
N SER A 220 -0.59 -12.20 18.50
CA SER A 220 0.49 -12.35 19.50
C SER A 220 1.79 -11.63 19.10
N LEU A 221 2.07 -11.49 17.80
CA LEU A 221 3.26 -10.81 17.28
C LEU A 221 3.18 -9.28 17.38
N LEU A 222 2.00 -8.71 17.64
CA LEU A 222 1.82 -7.26 17.76
C LEU A 222 2.59 -6.65 18.93
N VAL A 223 2.96 -7.47 19.92
CA VAL A 223 3.76 -7.05 21.08
C VAL A 223 5.20 -6.73 20.66
N ASP A 224 5.76 -7.49 19.72
CA ASP A 224 7.12 -7.33 19.20
C ASP A 224 7.20 -6.11 18.26
N LYS A 225 7.99 -5.09 18.64
CA LYS A 225 8.09 -3.83 17.88
C LYS A 225 8.60 -4.04 16.45
N GLU A 226 9.46 -5.03 16.21
CA GLU A 226 10.04 -5.30 14.89
C GLU A 226 9.04 -6.01 13.96
N LEU A 227 8.10 -6.77 14.53
CA LEU A 227 7.12 -7.57 13.78
C LEU A 227 5.72 -6.96 13.74
N ARG A 228 5.45 -5.97 14.60
CA ARG A 228 4.12 -5.35 14.77
C ARG A 228 3.53 -4.84 13.46
N HIS A 229 4.31 -4.15 12.65
CA HIS A 229 3.82 -3.59 11.37
C HIS A 229 3.42 -4.70 10.38
N ILE A 230 4.34 -5.64 10.11
CA ILE A 230 4.09 -6.72 9.14
C ILE A 230 2.94 -7.63 9.62
N SER A 231 2.80 -7.84 10.92
CA SER A 231 1.68 -8.59 11.48
C SER A 231 0.34 -7.85 11.32
N GLY A 232 0.29 -6.55 11.64
CA GLY A 232 -0.91 -5.73 11.43
C GLY A 232 -1.35 -5.69 9.97
N ASP A 233 -0.39 -5.57 9.05
CA ASP A 233 -0.64 -5.61 7.61
C ASP A 233 -1.12 -7.00 7.14
N ALA A 234 -0.50 -8.08 7.64
CA ALA A 234 -0.94 -9.45 7.35
C ALA A 234 -2.40 -9.70 7.79
N ILE A 235 -2.78 -9.24 8.99
CA ILE A 235 -4.17 -9.33 9.46
C ILE A 235 -5.09 -8.53 8.53
N LEU A 236 -4.67 -7.34 8.09
CA LEU A 236 -5.44 -6.52 7.15
C LEU A 236 -5.64 -7.23 5.81
N ILE A 237 -4.60 -7.82 5.22
CA ILE A 237 -4.67 -8.56 3.94
C ILE A 237 -5.63 -9.75 4.07
N ILE A 238 -5.43 -10.61 5.08
CA ILE A 238 -6.27 -11.80 5.32
C ILE A 238 -7.73 -11.41 5.58
N SER A 239 -7.95 -10.35 6.36
CA SER A 239 -9.31 -9.88 6.67
C SER A 239 -10.10 -9.45 5.44
N GLN A 240 -9.44 -9.07 4.34
CA GLN A 240 -10.14 -8.63 3.14
C GLN A 240 -10.93 -9.76 2.50
N GLN A 241 -10.42 -11.00 2.59
CA GLN A 241 -11.06 -12.22 2.07
C GLN A 241 -11.94 -12.90 3.12
N CYS A 242 -11.58 -12.83 4.41
CA CYS A 242 -12.21 -13.65 5.47
C CYS A 242 -13.23 -12.90 6.37
N ARG A 243 -13.82 -11.79 5.92
CA ARG A 243 -14.62 -10.89 6.80
C ARG A 243 -15.74 -11.58 7.59
N LYS A 244 -16.41 -12.56 6.98
CA LYS A 244 -17.51 -13.29 7.63
C LYS A 244 -17.01 -14.29 8.66
N GLN A 245 -15.92 -15.00 8.37
CA GLN A 245 -15.34 -15.96 9.31
C GLN A 245 -14.75 -15.26 10.55
N LEU A 246 -14.22 -14.04 10.38
CA LEU A 246 -13.62 -13.24 11.46
C LEU A 246 -14.63 -12.63 12.44
N LEU A 247 -15.93 -12.75 12.21
CA LEU A 247 -16.95 -12.23 13.14
C LEU A 247 -16.80 -12.81 14.55
N ASN A 248 -16.42 -14.08 14.65
CA ASN A 248 -16.24 -14.77 15.93
C ASN A 248 -14.99 -14.31 16.71
N ASP A 249 -14.01 -13.72 16.03
CA ASP A 249 -12.76 -13.23 16.63
C ASP A 249 -12.77 -11.70 16.81
N LEU A 250 -13.90 -11.02 16.51
CA LEU A 250 -14.01 -9.57 16.56
C LEU A 250 -13.62 -8.98 17.91
N ASP A 251 -14.04 -9.59 19.03
CA ASP A 251 -13.68 -9.12 20.37
C ASP A 251 -12.16 -9.12 20.61
N GLN A 252 -11.46 -10.18 20.17
CA GLN A 252 -10.01 -10.28 20.30
C GLN A 252 -9.30 -9.23 19.43
N ILE A 253 -9.77 -9.02 18.21
CA ILE A 253 -9.25 -8.00 17.30
C ILE A 253 -9.45 -6.60 17.90
N ILE A 254 -10.63 -6.29 18.44
CA ILE A 254 -10.91 -5.00 19.08
C ILE A 254 -10.02 -4.79 20.30
N GLN A 255 -9.85 -5.80 21.15
CA GLN A 255 -8.95 -5.71 22.30
C GLN A 255 -7.50 -5.43 21.89
N ALA A 256 -7.00 -6.13 20.87
CA ALA A 256 -5.66 -5.88 20.33
C ALA A 256 -5.53 -4.48 19.70
N THR A 257 -6.58 -4.02 19.02
CA THR A 257 -6.65 -2.66 18.44
C THR A 257 -6.53 -1.59 19.52
N LEU A 258 -7.32 -1.70 20.59
CA LEU A 258 -7.29 -0.76 21.71
C LEU A 258 -5.95 -0.81 22.45
N TRP A 259 -5.40 -2.01 22.65
CA TRP A 259 -4.09 -2.18 23.27
C TRP A 259 -2.98 -1.51 22.44
N LEU A 260 -2.95 -1.71 21.12
CA LEU A 260 -1.99 -1.05 20.24
C LEU A 260 -2.15 0.46 20.26
N ASP A 261 -3.37 0.96 20.22
CA ASP A 261 -3.59 2.40 20.16
C ASP A 261 -3.24 3.13 21.47
N LEU A 262 -3.22 2.41 22.60
CA LEU A 262 -2.70 2.89 23.88
C LEU A 262 -1.17 2.85 23.96
N ASN A 263 -0.53 1.79 23.45
CA ASN A 263 0.91 1.55 23.62
C ASN A 263 1.78 2.06 22.46
N ASP A 264 1.19 2.22 21.27
CA ASP A 264 1.84 2.65 20.03
C ASP A 264 0.88 3.53 19.22
N SER A 265 0.49 4.62 19.87
CA SER A 265 -0.56 5.55 19.47
C SER A 265 -0.44 6.00 18.01
N GLY A 266 -1.43 5.63 17.21
CA GLY A 266 -1.52 5.96 15.79
C GLY A 266 -0.41 5.40 14.90
N SER A 267 0.22 4.30 15.30
CA SER A 267 1.11 3.51 14.42
C SER A 267 0.37 2.95 13.20
N ASP A 268 1.12 2.63 12.15
CA ASP A 268 0.58 2.02 10.93
C ASP A 268 -0.12 0.67 11.23
N ALA A 269 0.41 -0.10 12.19
CA ALA A 269 -0.23 -1.33 12.67
C ALA A 269 -1.58 -1.07 13.36
N ALA A 270 -1.66 -0.03 14.22
CA ALA A 270 -2.92 0.38 14.84
C ALA A 270 -3.94 0.80 13.76
N GLN A 271 -3.51 1.57 12.75
CA GLN A 271 -4.36 1.92 11.62
C GLN A 271 -4.82 0.70 10.81
N CYS A 272 -3.97 -0.33 10.65
CA CYS A 272 -4.35 -1.57 9.99
C CYS A 272 -5.46 -2.30 10.76
N LEU A 273 -5.32 -2.46 12.08
CA LEU A 273 -6.36 -3.09 12.88
C LEU A 273 -7.64 -2.25 12.95
N LEU A 274 -7.56 -0.93 13.04
CA LEU A 274 -8.73 -0.05 12.94
C LEU A 274 -9.50 -0.26 11.63
N LYS A 275 -8.80 -0.43 10.49
CA LYS A 275 -9.43 -0.76 9.21
C LYS A 275 -10.11 -2.14 9.26
N VAL A 276 -9.43 -3.14 9.83
CA VAL A 276 -9.97 -4.51 9.99
C VAL A 276 -11.26 -4.49 10.81
N SER A 277 -11.18 -3.94 12.03
CA SER A 277 -12.32 -3.81 12.93
C SER A 277 -13.49 -3.09 12.27
N SER A 278 -13.23 -1.96 11.61
CA SER A 278 -14.27 -1.16 10.94
C SER A 278 -14.96 -1.93 9.81
N LYS A 279 -14.18 -2.67 8.99
CA LYS A 279 -14.74 -3.52 7.92
C LYS A 279 -15.61 -4.65 8.46
N ILE A 280 -15.22 -5.27 9.57
CA ILE A 280 -15.99 -6.36 10.21
C ILE A 280 -17.27 -5.78 10.85
N ILE A 281 -17.17 -4.68 11.60
CA ILE A 281 -18.31 -3.99 12.24
C ILE A 281 -19.37 -3.61 11.20
N SER A 282 -18.95 -3.15 10.02
CA SER A 282 -19.86 -2.77 8.92
C SER A 282 -20.70 -3.94 8.37
N ARG A 283 -20.40 -5.18 8.77
CA ARG A 283 -21.10 -6.40 8.34
C ARG A 283 -21.90 -7.07 9.45
N LEU A 284 -21.92 -6.49 10.65
CA LEU A 284 -22.79 -6.95 11.73
C LEU A 284 -24.26 -6.73 11.38
N ILE A 285 -25.12 -7.60 11.92
CA ILE A 285 -26.57 -7.55 11.72
C ILE A 285 -27.24 -6.74 12.84
N SER A 286 -26.74 -6.87 14.07
CA SER A 286 -27.25 -6.21 15.26
C SER A 286 -26.79 -4.76 15.33
N ILE A 287 -27.74 -3.82 15.28
CA ILE A 287 -27.45 -2.38 15.42
C ILE A 287 -26.88 -2.03 16.80
N ASP A 288 -27.27 -2.76 17.84
CA ASP A 288 -26.75 -2.57 19.20
C ASP A 288 -25.28 -2.96 19.29
N ASP A 289 -24.89 -4.06 18.64
CA ASP A 289 -23.48 -4.46 18.55
C ASP A 289 -22.66 -3.48 17.72
N ILE A 290 -23.21 -2.99 16.59
CA ILE A 290 -22.57 -1.94 15.79
C ILE A 290 -22.28 -0.72 16.68
N HIS A 291 -23.29 -0.20 17.39
CA HIS A 291 -23.12 0.94 18.27
C HIS A 291 -22.10 0.67 19.39
N ARG A 292 -22.15 -0.52 20.00
CA ARG A 292 -21.20 -0.93 21.05
C ARG A 292 -19.77 -0.90 20.55
N TYR A 293 -19.47 -1.54 19.43
CA TYR A 293 -18.10 -1.61 18.90
C TYR A 293 -17.61 -0.28 18.33
N LEU A 294 -18.48 0.48 17.63
CA LEU A 294 -18.13 1.82 17.18
C LEU A 294 -17.77 2.72 18.36
N LYS A 295 -18.55 2.67 19.44
CA LYS A 295 -18.25 3.43 20.66
C LYS A 295 -16.87 3.07 21.22
N LEU A 296 -16.53 1.79 21.32
CA LEU A 296 -15.20 1.37 21.77
C LEU A 296 -14.06 1.95 20.93
N LEU A 297 -14.20 1.93 19.60
CA LEU A 297 -13.17 2.46 18.70
C LEU A 297 -13.04 3.98 18.80
N PHE A 298 -14.18 4.70 18.77
CA PHE A 298 -14.19 6.16 18.71
C PHE A 298 -13.94 6.84 20.05
N ASP A 299 -14.41 6.27 21.18
CA ASP A 299 -14.20 6.85 22.51
C ASP A 299 -12.70 7.02 22.78
N GLN A 300 -11.89 6.02 22.44
CA GLN A 300 -10.43 6.09 22.56
C GLN A 300 -9.84 7.22 21.70
N GLN A 301 -10.31 7.38 20.46
CA GLN A 301 -9.80 8.43 19.58
C GLN A 301 -10.17 9.83 20.09
N ILE A 302 -11.42 9.99 20.52
CA ILE A 302 -11.98 11.25 21.03
C ILE A 302 -11.29 11.67 22.32
N GLN A 303 -11.11 10.75 23.27
CA GLN A 303 -10.44 11.03 24.53
C GLN A 303 -8.98 11.45 24.30
N SER A 304 -8.26 10.74 23.44
CA SER A 304 -6.89 11.07 23.09
C SER A 304 -6.77 12.44 22.41
N LEU A 305 -7.64 12.77 21.44
CA LEU A 305 -7.67 14.12 20.84
C LEU A 305 -7.95 15.20 21.87
N THR A 306 -8.93 14.97 22.75
CA THR A 306 -9.33 15.93 23.78
C THR A 306 -8.17 16.23 24.73
N GLN A 307 -7.42 15.20 25.14
CA GLN A 307 -6.23 15.35 25.97
C GLN A 307 -5.11 16.11 25.25
N ILE A 308 -4.85 15.79 23.97
CA ILE A 308 -3.81 16.49 23.19
C ILE A 308 -4.17 17.97 23.01
N LEU A 309 -5.45 18.29 22.78
CA LEU A 309 -5.91 19.66 22.52
C LEU A 309 -6.03 20.51 23.79
N SER A 310 -6.14 19.88 24.96
CA SER A 310 -6.15 20.58 26.25
C SER A 310 -4.74 21.01 26.69
N THR A 311 -3.70 20.28 26.28
CA THR A 311 -2.31 20.70 26.47
C THR A 311 -1.96 21.84 25.52
N GLN A 312 -1.72 23.04 26.05
CA GLN A 312 -1.43 24.26 25.27
C GLN A 312 -0.02 24.31 24.62
N SER A 313 0.65 23.16 24.47
CA SER A 313 1.95 23.09 23.81
C SER A 313 1.77 22.95 22.30
N ASP A 314 2.24 23.94 21.53
CA ASP A 314 2.27 23.92 20.06
C ASP A 314 3.16 22.81 19.46
N THR A 315 3.71 21.91 20.28
CA THR A 315 4.65 20.85 19.84
C THR A 315 3.97 19.54 19.41
N ASN A 316 2.65 19.39 19.57
CA ASN A 316 1.96 18.10 19.41
C ASN A 316 1.35 17.83 18.01
N TYR A 317 1.82 18.52 16.96
CA TYR A 317 1.31 18.38 15.58
C TYR A 317 1.28 16.93 15.07
N SER A 318 2.37 16.18 15.30
CA SER A 318 2.50 14.78 14.85
C SER A 318 1.44 13.89 15.49
N SER A 319 1.18 14.06 16.79
CA SER A 319 0.18 13.29 17.52
C SER A 319 -1.25 13.58 17.05
N ILE A 320 -1.57 14.84 16.72
CA ILE A 320 -2.87 15.22 16.15
C ILE A 320 -3.05 14.58 14.77
N ILE A 321 -2.03 14.66 13.91
CA ILE A 321 -2.06 14.08 12.56
C ILE A 321 -2.29 12.57 12.64
N LYS A 322 -1.50 11.85 13.45
CA LYS A 322 -1.67 10.40 13.66
C LYS A 322 -3.07 10.03 14.10
N ARG A 323 -3.69 10.84 14.97
CA ARG A 323 -5.02 10.58 15.48
C ARG A 323 -6.13 10.89 14.46
N LEU A 324 -5.95 11.93 13.64
CA LEU A 324 -6.79 12.18 12.47
C LEU A 324 -6.64 11.08 11.41
N ASP A 325 -5.44 10.50 11.26
CA ASP A 325 -5.19 9.35 10.39
C ASP A 325 -5.93 8.11 10.87
N CYS A 326 -5.97 7.85 12.18
CA CYS A 326 -6.80 6.80 12.77
C CYS A 326 -8.30 7.01 12.47
N LEU A 327 -8.81 8.22 12.70
CA LEU A 327 -10.21 8.55 12.37
C LEU A 327 -10.50 8.37 10.88
N THR A 328 -9.60 8.85 10.02
CA THR A 328 -9.66 8.63 8.57
C THR A 328 -9.72 7.14 8.24
N ALA A 329 -8.85 6.32 8.85
CA ALA A 329 -8.77 4.89 8.59
C ALA A 329 -10.07 4.17 8.98
N ILE A 330 -10.69 4.56 10.09
CA ILE A 330 -12.01 4.09 10.53
C ILE A 330 -13.08 4.48 9.50
N PHE A 331 -13.31 5.78 9.27
CA PHE A 331 -14.38 6.26 8.38
C PHE A 331 -14.24 5.73 6.94
N ARG A 332 -13.01 5.65 6.41
CA ARG A 332 -12.73 5.08 5.09
C ARG A 332 -13.13 3.61 4.97
N SER A 333 -13.07 2.88 6.09
CA SER A 333 -13.31 1.44 6.14
C SER A 333 -14.73 1.07 6.52
N LEU A 334 -15.50 2.03 7.05
CA LEU A 334 -16.92 1.85 7.36
C LEU A 334 -17.76 1.91 6.08
N ASP A 335 -18.60 0.91 5.89
CA ASP A 335 -19.46 0.73 4.71
C ASP A 335 -20.83 0.20 5.15
N PHE A 336 -21.63 1.06 5.77
CA PHE A 336 -22.99 0.73 6.20
C PHE A 336 -23.97 0.92 5.04
N LYS A 337 -24.81 -0.09 4.82
CA LYS A 337 -25.94 0.00 3.88
C LYS A 337 -27.17 0.50 4.62
N THR A 338 -27.23 1.78 4.96
CA THR A 338 -28.43 2.39 5.56
C THR A 338 -29.35 2.94 4.48
N THR A 339 -30.66 2.76 4.68
CA THR A 339 -31.67 3.44 3.86
C THR A 339 -31.82 4.91 4.30
N HIS A 340 -32.50 5.73 3.49
CA HIS A 340 -32.69 7.16 3.81
C HIS A 340 -33.53 7.43 5.07
N GLU A 341 -34.32 6.46 5.52
CA GLU A 341 -35.22 6.60 6.68
C GLU A 341 -34.53 6.19 8.00
N GLU A 342 -33.42 5.46 7.91
CA GLU A 342 -32.69 4.96 9.08
C GLU A 342 -31.64 5.96 9.56
N THR A 343 -31.43 6.03 10.86
CA THR A 343 -30.35 6.83 11.43
C THR A 343 -29.01 6.14 11.16
N HIS A 344 -28.07 6.88 10.58
CA HIS A 344 -26.74 6.34 10.32
C HIS A 344 -25.98 6.08 11.65
N PRO A 345 -25.35 4.91 11.85
CA PRO A 345 -24.72 4.54 13.14
C PRO A 345 -23.65 5.52 13.65
N CYS A 346 -22.97 6.22 12.74
CA CYS A 346 -21.93 7.20 13.09
C CYS A 346 -22.45 8.62 13.33
N ILE A 347 -23.76 8.90 13.24
CA ILE A 347 -24.26 10.28 13.27
C ILE A 347 -23.95 10.99 14.59
N THR A 348 -24.16 10.31 15.72
CA THR A 348 -23.89 10.84 17.07
C THR A 348 -22.39 10.98 17.32
N ILE A 349 -21.58 10.07 16.77
CA ILE A 349 -20.13 10.10 16.86
C ILE A 349 -19.57 11.31 16.12
N VAL A 350 -20.05 11.59 14.90
CA VAL A 350 -19.61 12.76 14.14
C VAL A 350 -20.07 14.06 14.82
N GLN A 351 -21.28 14.11 15.40
CA GLN A 351 -21.72 15.24 16.22
C GLN A 351 -20.75 15.53 17.38
N GLN A 352 -20.22 14.50 18.04
CA GLN A 352 -19.22 14.64 19.10
C GLN A 352 -17.84 15.05 18.59
N LEU A 353 -17.46 14.64 17.37
CA LEU A 353 -16.19 14.99 16.75
C LEU A 353 -16.15 16.42 16.21
N MET A 354 -17.28 16.97 15.75
CA MET A 354 -17.32 18.30 15.10
C MET A 354 -16.68 19.43 15.94
N PRO A 355 -16.93 19.56 17.26
CA PRO A 355 -16.26 20.57 18.08
C PRO A 355 -14.74 20.42 18.12
N LEU A 356 -14.23 19.18 18.14
CA LEU A 356 -12.78 18.91 18.13
C LEU A 356 -12.19 19.26 16.76
N LEU A 357 -12.87 18.89 15.68
CA LEU A 357 -12.46 19.19 14.31
C LEU A 357 -12.41 20.71 14.06
N ASN A 358 -13.40 21.46 14.58
CA ASN A 358 -13.39 22.91 14.58
C ASN A 358 -12.17 23.47 15.33
N LEU A 359 -11.95 23.04 16.58
CA LEU A 359 -10.82 23.50 17.40
C LEU A 359 -9.47 23.25 16.71
N ILE A 360 -9.30 22.06 16.11
CA ILE A 360 -8.10 21.67 15.38
C ILE A 360 -7.84 22.63 14.22
N ILE A 361 -8.82 22.83 13.33
CA ILE A 361 -8.58 23.62 12.13
C ILE A 361 -8.41 25.11 12.46
N VAL A 362 -9.21 25.66 13.38
CA VAL A 362 -9.09 27.07 13.79
C VAL A 362 -7.72 27.36 14.42
N ARG A 363 -7.19 26.43 15.23
CA ARG A 363 -5.89 26.62 15.91
C ARG A 363 -4.70 26.37 14.99
N TYR A 364 -4.79 25.40 14.07
CA TYR A 364 -3.64 24.89 13.34
C TYR A 364 -3.71 25.01 11.81
N ARG A 365 -4.66 25.79 11.26
CA ARG A 365 -4.81 26.06 9.82
C ARG A 365 -3.57 26.62 9.13
N SER A 366 -2.61 27.19 9.85
CA SER A 366 -1.33 27.61 9.26
C SER A 366 -0.49 26.43 8.74
N SER A 367 -0.70 25.23 9.27
CA SER A 367 -0.01 24.02 8.84
C SER A 367 -0.74 23.35 7.67
N GLY A 368 -0.10 23.34 6.49
CA GLY A 368 -0.63 22.65 5.31
C GLY A 368 -0.81 21.15 5.52
N LYS A 369 0.14 20.48 6.20
CA LYS A 369 0.06 19.04 6.50
C LYS A 369 -1.15 18.68 7.38
N LEU A 370 -1.44 19.51 8.37
CA LEU A 370 -2.58 19.29 9.26
C LEU A 370 -3.89 19.64 8.55
N SER A 371 -3.93 20.72 7.76
CA SER A 371 -5.09 21.08 6.94
C SER A 371 -5.42 19.99 5.92
N GLU A 372 -4.41 19.36 5.30
CA GLU A 372 -4.55 18.20 4.41
C GLU A 372 -5.13 17.00 5.16
N CYS A 373 -4.58 16.65 6.32
CA CYS A 373 -5.06 15.53 7.13
C CYS A 373 -6.50 15.75 7.65
N TRP A 374 -6.82 16.97 8.09
CA TRP A 374 -8.16 17.38 8.47
C TRP A 374 -9.13 17.26 7.29
N SER A 375 -8.76 17.82 6.13
CA SER A 375 -9.59 17.78 4.91
C SER A 375 -9.86 16.36 4.47
N ARG A 376 -8.84 15.49 4.52
CA ARG A 376 -8.97 14.06 4.26
C ARG A 376 -9.90 13.35 5.24
N THR A 377 -9.86 13.71 6.52
CA THR A 377 -10.77 13.17 7.54
C THR A 377 -12.22 13.55 7.25
N ILE A 378 -12.48 14.84 6.97
CA ILE A 378 -13.82 15.33 6.58
C ILE A 378 -14.31 14.64 5.30
N ARG A 379 -13.44 14.50 4.30
CA ARG A 379 -13.75 13.79 3.05
C ARG A 379 -14.28 12.39 3.32
N PHE A 380 -13.64 11.63 4.21
CA PHE A 380 -14.08 10.27 4.51
C PHE A 380 -15.31 10.21 5.41
N ILE A 381 -15.53 11.18 6.29
CA ILE A 381 -16.81 11.35 7.01
C ILE A 381 -17.96 11.54 6.02
N ILE A 382 -17.81 12.46 5.06
CA ILE A 382 -18.81 12.75 4.03
C ILE A 382 -19.06 11.49 3.19
N ARG A 383 -18.01 10.83 2.68
CA ARG A 383 -18.14 9.65 1.83
C ARG A 383 -18.73 8.44 2.56
N SER A 384 -18.44 8.25 3.85
CA SER A 384 -18.97 7.11 4.61
C SER A 384 -20.46 7.26 4.93
N MET A 385 -20.93 8.49 5.19
CA MET A 385 -22.31 8.76 5.62
C MET A 385 -23.23 9.23 4.48
N ARG A 386 -22.65 9.73 3.38
CA ARG A 386 -23.34 10.27 2.20
C ARG A 386 -24.44 11.26 2.59
N SER A 387 -25.70 10.97 2.25
CA SER A 387 -26.85 11.83 2.54
C SER A 387 -27.04 12.14 4.03
N HIS A 388 -26.60 11.26 4.93
CA HIS A 388 -26.75 11.47 6.37
C HIS A 388 -25.77 12.51 6.91
N ALA A 389 -24.68 12.80 6.20
CA ALA A 389 -23.73 13.85 6.60
C ALA A 389 -24.19 15.27 6.23
N LYS A 390 -25.32 15.44 5.53
CA LYS A 390 -25.86 16.76 5.16
C LYS A 390 -26.09 17.68 6.37
N ILE A 391 -26.42 17.12 7.54
CA ILE A 391 -26.59 17.90 8.77
C ILE A 391 -25.32 18.64 9.20
N PHE A 392 -24.15 18.21 8.73
CA PHE A 392 -22.86 18.83 9.00
C PHE A 392 -22.39 19.74 7.86
N PHE A 393 -23.16 19.86 6.78
CA PHE A 393 -22.76 20.64 5.59
C PHE A 393 -22.41 22.08 5.96
N GLN A 394 -23.35 22.80 6.58
CA GLN A 394 -23.17 24.21 6.93
C GLN A 394 -21.94 24.46 7.82
N PRO A 395 -21.76 23.77 8.98
CA PRO A 395 -20.58 24.00 9.81
C PRO A 395 -19.27 23.61 9.11
N ILE A 396 -19.26 22.59 8.25
CA ILE A 396 -18.05 22.23 7.48
C ILE A 396 -17.70 23.34 6.48
N VAL A 397 -18.68 23.85 5.74
CA VAL A 397 -18.48 24.92 4.73
C VAL A 397 -17.96 26.20 5.38
N GLU A 398 -18.51 26.60 6.53
CA GLU A 398 -18.04 27.78 7.27
C GLU A 398 -16.57 27.64 7.72
N LEU A 399 -16.17 26.45 8.17
CA LEU A 399 -14.78 26.16 8.53
C LEU A 399 -13.85 26.19 7.32
N ILE A 400 -14.29 25.65 6.18
CA ILE A 400 -13.50 25.69 4.93
C ILE A 400 -13.28 27.13 4.48
N ILE A 401 -14.35 27.92 4.37
CA ILE A 401 -14.27 29.31 3.90
C ILE A 401 -13.37 30.14 4.83
N SER A 402 -13.64 30.12 6.13
CA SER A 402 -12.88 30.90 7.11
C SER A 402 -11.40 30.49 7.19
N SER A 403 -11.09 29.21 6.96
CA SER A 403 -9.70 28.73 6.96
C SER A 403 -8.98 29.08 5.65
N TYR A 404 -9.66 28.94 4.50
CA TYR A 404 -9.09 29.27 3.19
C TYR A 404 -8.85 30.78 3.01
N ASP A 405 -9.70 31.61 3.62
CA ASP A 405 -9.53 33.07 3.61
C ASP A 405 -8.26 33.52 4.34
N ASP A 406 -7.91 32.84 5.43
CA ASP A 406 -6.69 33.09 6.20
C ASP A 406 -5.46 32.48 5.52
N VAL A 407 -5.48 31.17 5.28
CA VAL A 407 -4.38 30.44 4.65
C VAL A 407 -4.92 29.53 3.53
N PRO A 408 -4.71 29.88 2.25
CA PRO A 408 -5.36 29.24 1.11
C PRO A 408 -4.66 27.92 0.71
N HIS A 409 -4.78 26.88 1.54
CA HIS A 409 -4.27 25.55 1.21
C HIS A 409 -5.12 24.87 0.12
N SER A 410 -4.47 24.21 -0.85
CA SER A 410 -5.16 23.59 -1.99
C SER A 410 -6.11 22.46 -1.60
N CYS A 411 -5.83 21.77 -0.50
CA CYS A 411 -6.64 20.68 0.06
C CYS A 411 -8.11 21.04 0.27
N PHE A 412 -8.42 22.32 0.53
CA PHE A 412 -9.78 22.80 0.69
C PHE A 412 -10.55 22.87 -0.65
N LEU A 413 -9.88 23.20 -1.75
CA LEU A 413 -10.47 23.16 -3.10
C LEU A 413 -10.84 21.72 -3.47
N TYR A 414 -9.95 20.78 -3.17
CA TYR A 414 -10.26 19.36 -3.36
C TYR A 414 -11.41 18.88 -2.46
N LEU A 415 -11.44 19.28 -1.19
CA LEU A 415 -12.55 18.92 -0.29
C LEU A 415 -13.90 19.42 -0.82
N ILE A 416 -13.94 20.62 -1.41
CA ILE A 416 -15.16 21.15 -2.02
C ILE A 416 -15.55 20.37 -3.28
N SER A 417 -14.59 19.91 -4.08
CA SER A 417 -14.90 19.03 -5.22
C SER A 417 -15.66 17.78 -4.75
N ILE A 418 -15.29 17.21 -3.59
CA ILE A 418 -16.01 16.08 -2.99
C ILE A 418 -17.41 16.48 -2.51
N ILE A 419 -17.56 17.64 -1.89
CA ILE A 419 -18.86 18.17 -1.47
C ILE A 419 -19.79 18.31 -2.69
N ILE A 420 -19.26 18.81 -3.81
CA ILE A 420 -19.97 18.91 -5.08
C ILE A 420 -20.34 17.54 -5.62
N ASP A 421 -19.41 16.58 -5.62
CA ASP A 421 -19.66 15.24 -6.14
C ASP A 421 -20.79 14.52 -5.36
N GLU A 422 -20.85 14.70 -4.04
CA GLU A 422 -21.86 14.05 -3.18
C GLU A 422 -23.19 14.83 -3.10
N TYR A 423 -23.16 16.17 -3.12
CA TYR A 423 -24.34 17.01 -2.83
C TYR A 423 -24.72 17.98 -3.95
N GLY A 424 -23.99 18.06 -5.05
CA GLY A 424 -24.23 19.05 -6.10
C GLY A 424 -25.59 18.95 -6.81
N ASN A 425 -26.22 17.77 -6.76
CA ASN A 425 -27.57 17.54 -7.30
C ASN A 425 -28.70 17.84 -6.30
N ASP A 426 -28.37 18.06 -5.03
CA ASP A 426 -29.31 18.42 -3.98
C ASP A 426 -29.79 19.87 -4.17
N GLN A 427 -31.09 20.06 -4.36
CA GLN A 427 -31.65 21.39 -4.65
C GLN A 427 -31.52 22.35 -3.47
N ASP A 428 -31.53 21.85 -2.24
CA ASP A 428 -31.51 22.68 -1.03
C ASP A 428 -30.08 23.18 -0.75
N LEU A 429 -29.07 22.35 -1.04
CA LEU A 429 -27.66 22.69 -0.78
C LEU A 429 -26.98 23.38 -1.98
N LYS A 430 -27.51 23.22 -3.18
CA LYS A 430 -26.92 23.74 -4.42
C LYS A 430 -26.63 25.25 -4.38
N PRO A 431 -27.52 26.14 -3.89
CA PRO A 431 -27.20 27.56 -3.79
C PRO A 431 -25.96 27.84 -2.93
N SER A 432 -25.86 27.19 -1.76
CA SER A 432 -24.72 27.35 -0.85
C SER A 432 -23.42 26.81 -1.46
N ILE A 433 -23.49 25.70 -2.20
CA ILE A 433 -22.35 25.13 -2.94
C ILE A 433 -21.82 26.12 -3.99
N ILE A 434 -22.72 26.78 -4.73
CA ILE A 434 -22.35 27.78 -5.75
C ILE A 434 -21.65 28.96 -5.07
N VAL A 435 -22.25 29.55 -4.03
CA VAL A 435 -21.68 30.70 -3.31
C VAL A 435 -20.30 30.39 -2.74
N MET A 436 -20.14 29.22 -2.11
CA MET A 436 -18.84 28.78 -1.61
C MET A 436 -17.81 28.62 -2.74
N SER A 437 -18.20 28.00 -3.85
CA SER A 437 -17.30 27.77 -4.98
C SER A 437 -16.84 29.07 -5.63
N GLU A 438 -17.73 30.04 -5.80
CA GLU A 438 -17.41 31.39 -6.30
C GLU A 438 -16.45 32.13 -5.38
N HIS A 439 -16.68 32.06 -4.07
CA HIS A 439 -15.82 32.70 -3.06
C HIS A 439 -14.39 32.16 -3.12
N LEU A 440 -14.22 30.83 -3.05
CA LEU A 440 -12.90 30.23 -3.10
C LEU A 440 -12.22 30.47 -4.45
N THR A 441 -12.95 30.35 -5.57
CA THR A 441 -12.42 30.62 -6.90
C THR A 441 -11.85 32.04 -7.00
N THR A 442 -12.60 33.04 -6.50
CA THR A 442 -12.16 34.44 -6.49
C THR A 442 -10.85 34.60 -5.71
N LYS A 443 -10.77 33.98 -4.52
CA LYS A 443 -9.56 33.99 -3.71
C LYS A 443 -8.40 33.26 -4.39
N THR A 444 -8.63 32.09 -5.00
CA THR A 444 -7.60 31.34 -5.75
C THR A 444 -7.02 32.18 -6.88
N PHE A 445 -7.85 32.83 -7.71
CA PHE A 445 -7.36 33.68 -8.79
C PHE A 445 -6.63 34.94 -8.29
N SER A 446 -7.00 35.48 -7.11
CA SER A 446 -6.23 36.57 -6.49
C SER A 446 -4.78 36.18 -6.17
N ILE A 447 -4.51 34.89 -5.99
CA ILE A 447 -3.18 34.33 -5.74
C ILE A 447 -2.49 34.00 -7.07
N LEU A 448 -3.17 33.27 -7.96
CA LEU A 448 -2.60 32.81 -9.22
C LEU A 448 -2.29 33.95 -10.21
N ASN A 449 -3.02 35.06 -10.14
CA ASN A 449 -2.77 36.25 -10.98
C ASN A 449 -1.57 37.08 -10.52
N LYS A 450 -0.93 36.75 -9.40
CA LYS A 450 0.35 37.37 -8.99
C LYS A 450 1.48 36.94 -9.94
N PRO A 451 2.57 37.71 -10.04
CA PRO A 451 3.75 37.31 -10.81
C PRO A 451 4.23 35.92 -10.40
N ASP A 452 4.46 35.03 -11.39
CA ASP A 452 4.81 33.61 -11.21
C ASP A 452 3.83 32.78 -10.34
N GLY A 453 2.59 33.25 -10.13
CA GLY A 453 1.59 32.61 -9.26
C GLY A 453 1.33 31.14 -9.62
N PHE A 454 1.20 30.82 -10.91
CA PHE A 454 1.02 29.44 -11.39
C PHE A 454 2.23 28.54 -11.10
N LYS A 455 3.45 29.06 -11.24
CA LYS A 455 4.68 28.28 -11.00
C LYS A 455 4.92 28.05 -9.51
N GLN A 456 4.58 29.03 -8.68
CA GLN A 456 4.78 28.96 -7.23
C GLN A 456 3.71 28.14 -6.52
N ASN A 457 2.55 27.91 -7.16
CA ASN A 457 1.42 27.23 -6.54
C ASN A 457 0.85 26.11 -7.43
N PRO A 458 1.65 25.10 -7.83
CA PRO A 458 1.19 24.02 -8.70
C PRO A 458 0.05 23.20 -8.08
N ASP A 459 0.08 22.96 -6.77
CA ASP A 459 -0.96 22.19 -6.07
C ASP A 459 -2.31 22.93 -6.08
N LEU A 460 -2.30 24.27 -5.93
CA LEU A 460 -3.51 25.08 -6.06
C LEU A 460 -4.08 24.99 -7.48
N VAL A 461 -3.24 24.88 -8.50
CA VAL A 461 -3.70 24.72 -9.89
C VAL A 461 -4.34 23.34 -10.11
N ASP A 462 -3.73 22.25 -9.63
CA ASP A 462 -4.30 20.90 -9.76
C ASP A 462 -5.65 20.79 -9.04
N ASP A 463 -5.71 21.21 -7.77
CA ASP A 463 -6.94 21.11 -6.98
C ASP A 463 -8.02 22.09 -7.46
N PHE A 464 -7.66 23.24 -8.01
CA PHE A 464 -8.61 24.14 -8.68
C PHE A 464 -9.19 23.52 -9.97
N TYR A 465 -8.37 22.80 -10.74
CA TYR A 465 -8.85 22.06 -11.91
C TYR A 465 -9.82 20.93 -11.51
N ARG A 466 -9.54 20.22 -10.41
CA ARG A 466 -10.45 19.21 -9.84
C ARG A 466 -11.78 19.83 -9.43
N LEU A 467 -11.75 20.95 -8.69
CA LEU A 467 -12.95 21.71 -8.33
C LEU A 467 -13.76 22.09 -9.58
N SER A 468 -13.10 22.66 -10.58
CA SER A 468 -13.74 23.08 -11.83
C SER A 468 -14.38 21.91 -12.57
N SER A 469 -13.70 20.77 -12.61
CA SER A 469 -14.20 19.54 -13.25
C SER A 469 -15.47 19.00 -12.57
N SER A 470 -15.56 19.10 -11.24
CA SER A 470 -16.76 18.73 -10.47
C SER A 470 -17.88 19.78 -10.60
N ALA A 471 -17.55 21.08 -10.62
CA ALA A 471 -18.53 22.17 -10.62
C ALA A 471 -19.21 22.39 -11.99
N ILE A 472 -18.47 22.31 -13.10
CA ILE A 472 -18.96 22.60 -14.46
C ILE A 472 -20.18 21.74 -14.85
N PRO A 473 -20.21 20.42 -14.60
CA PRO A 473 -21.40 19.58 -14.87
C PRO A 473 -22.67 20.08 -14.18
N LEU A 474 -22.57 20.68 -12.98
CA LEU A 474 -23.73 21.23 -12.28
C LEU A 474 -24.35 22.40 -13.03
N VAL A 475 -23.53 23.19 -13.73
CA VAL A 475 -23.95 24.33 -14.55
C VAL A 475 -24.62 23.83 -15.83
N TYR A 476 -24.05 22.82 -16.49
CA TYR A 476 -24.68 22.19 -17.67
C TYR A 476 -26.05 21.57 -17.34
N ALA A 477 -26.20 20.97 -16.16
CA ALA A 477 -27.48 20.41 -15.72
C ALA A 477 -28.56 21.49 -15.47
N VAL A 478 -28.16 22.71 -15.07
CA VAL A 478 -29.07 23.86 -14.96
C VAL A 478 -29.46 24.37 -16.34
N ALA A 479 -28.47 24.60 -17.22
CA ALA A 479 -28.71 25.09 -18.59
C ALA A 479 -29.61 24.15 -19.41
N LYS A 480 -29.52 22.83 -19.18
CA LYS A 480 -30.36 21.84 -19.88
C LYS A 480 -31.78 21.69 -19.31
N LYS A 481 -32.01 22.09 -18.05
CA LYS A 481 -33.33 22.00 -17.36
C LYS A 481 -34.10 23.33 -17.33
N GLY A 482 -33.45 24.46 -17.60
CA GLY A 482 -34.11 25.76 -17.72
C GLY A 482 -33.40 26.65 -18.72
N ASN A 483 -34.11 26.98 -19.81
CA ASN A 483 -33.91 28.11 -20.73
C ASN A 483 -32.59 28.89 -20.55
N LEU A 484 -31.54 28.40 -21.19
CA LEU A 484 -30.54 29.25 -21.83
C LEU A 484 -30.64 29.04 -23.34
#